data_AF-K7Z6B8-F1
#
_entry.id   AF-K7Z6B8-F1
#
_cell.length_a   1.000
_cell.length_b   1.000
_cell.length_c   1.000
_cell.angle_alpha   90.00
_cell.angle_beta   90.00
_cell.angle_gamma   90.00
#
_symmetry.space_group_name_H-M   'P 1'
#
loop_
_entity.id
_entity.type
_entity.pdbx_description
1 polymer ?
#
loop_
_entity_poly.entity_id
_entity_poly.type
_entity_poly.pdbx_seq_one_letter_code
_entity_poly.pdbx_strand_id
1 'polypeptide(L)'
;MTVMRAALTAALSFFALPAFSQTKLPKSETYKDIIEKAYNLSLQRDRTQALNILSSAIQRETRPQAVAELKKTVSEVSNIFFSDKSQQLYETGVSLRKADVNQALDKVSEAARIEPDNFPIVIEMARLMIAKGDCKAGLETVKKQLLVVPFDEDLKLTQAQALACQTKWPEYQKVYDTVAVKKSPLQKYWYALEVQKFLDLNNPLKTQETLGLLKKADEKYPESFYWQWKVAHSQKRMNTEQAQKYVMTCKNISANQYRQYMIDPMLCRRVLEVEGELKGMNGTTE
;
A
#
# COMPACT_ATOMS: atom_id res chain seq x y z
N MET A 1 62.63 41.82 80.38
CA MET A 1 61.91 42.17 79.12
C MET A 1 61.28 40.89 78.60
N THR A 2 59.96 40.91 78.50
CA THR A 2 59.06 39.76 78.48
C THR A 2 58.86 39.20 77.07
N VAL A 3 58.79 37.87 76.99
CA VAL A 3 58.53 37.05 75.80
C VAL A 3 57.05 37.10 75.44
N MET A 4 56.70 37.15 74.15
CA MET A 4 55.37 36.70 73.70
C MET A 4 55.43 35.99 72.35
N ARG A 5 54.95 34.75 72.35
CA ARG A 5 54.78 33.83 71.22
C ARG A 5 53.45 34.13 70.52
N ALA A 6 53.45 34.15 69.19
CA ALA A 6 52.22 34.15 68.38
C ALA A 6 51.87 32.71 67.98
N ALA A 7 50.64 32.28 68.29
CA ALA A 7 50.10 30.97 67.94
C ALA A 7 49.20 31.08 66.69
N LEU A 8 49.46 30.21 65.71
CA LEU A 8 48.58 29.96 64.57
C LEU A 8 47.30 29.25 65.05
N THR A 9 46.14 29.70 64.57
CA THR A 9 44.88 28.95 64.61
C THR A 9 44.39 28.77 63.17
N ALA A 10 44.31 27.50 62.73
CA ALA A 10 43.77 27.10 61.45
C ALA A 10 42.27 26.80 61.61
N ALA A 11 41.42 27.55 60.92
CA ALA A 11 39.98 27.29 60.84
C ALA A 11 39.70 26.35 59.66
N LEU A 12 39.31 25.11 59.96
CA LEU A 12 38.83 24.11 58.99
C LEU A 12 37.33 24.33 58.75
N SER A 13 37.01 25.03 57.68
CA SER A 13 35.64 25.21 57.19
C SER A 13 35.20 23.96 56.42
N PHE A 14 34.38 23.11 57.03
CA PHE A 14 33.69 22.02 56.34
C PHE A 14 32.59 22.59 55.43
N PHE A 15 32.88 22.71 54.14
CA PHE A 15 31.84 22.90 53.12
C PHE A 15 31.09 21.58 52.92
N ALA A 16 29.84 21.54 53.38
CA ALA A 16 28.90 20.48 53.03
C ALA A 16 28.54 20.61 51.54
N LEU A 17 29.04 19.69 50.72
CA LEU A 17 28.62 19.57 49.33
C LEU A 17 27.16 19.08 49.28
N PRO A 18 26.27 19.69 48.47
CA PRO A 18 24.93 19.17 48.27
C PRO A 18 25.03 17.80 47.60
N ALA A 19 24.37 16.82 48.20
CA ALA A 19 24.21 15.50 47.62
C ALA A 19 23.49 15.62 46.27
N PHE A 20 24.23 15.44 45.17
CA PHE A 20 23.66 15.28 43.84
C PHE A 20 22.78 14.03 43.86
N SER A 21 21.47 14.22 43.92
CA SER A 21 20.48 13.19 43.64
C SER A 21 20.73 12.68 42.23
N GLN A 22 21.24 11.45 42.11
CA GLN A 22 21.32 10.73 40.84
C GLN A 22 19.88 10.44 40.39
N THR A 23 19.28 11.38 39.66
CA THR A 23 18.08 11.11 38.87
C THR A 23 18.42 9.99 37.91
N LYS A 24 17.95 8.77 38.21
CA LYS A 24 18.02 7.62 37.29
C LYS A 24 17.49 8.10 35.94
N LEU A 25 18.36 8.13 34.94
CA LEU A 25 17.97 8.37 33.56
C LEU A 25 16.77 7.46 33.25
N PRO A 26 15.66 7.99 32.70
CA PRO A 26 14.52 7.17 32.35
C PRO A 26 15.01 6.06 31.41
N LYS A 27 14.72 4.80 31.77
CA LYS A 27 15.04 3.66 30.91
C LYS A 27 14.51 3.96 29.51
N SER A 28 15.39 3.89 28.51
CA SER A 28 14.98 3.97 27.11
C SER A 28 13.91 2.92 26.87
N GLU A 29 12.73 3.36 26.42
CA GLU A 29 11.63 2.50 25.98
C GLU A 29 12.16 1.55 24.90
N THR A 30 11.88 0.25 25.02
CA THR A 30 12.27 -0.76 24.04
C THR A 30 11.23 -0.86 22.93
N TYR A 31 11.57 -1.46 21.77
CA TYR A 31 10.60 -1.68 20.70
C TYR A 31 9.41 -2.55 21.14
N LYS A 32 9.61 -3.44 22.13
CA LYS A 32 8.54 -4.27 22.68
C LYS A 32 7.56 -3.45 23.51
N ASP A 33 8.06 -2.51 24.31
CA ASP A 33 7.22 -1.58 25.07
C ASP A 33 6.37 -0.72 24.12
N ILE A 34 6.94 -0.28 22.99
CA ILE A 34 6.22 0.47 21.94
C ILE A 34 5.12 -0.39 21.29
N ILE A 35 5.40 -1.66 21.01
CA ILE A 35 4.40 -2.61 20.48
C ILE A 35 3.24 -2.77 21.46
N GLU A 36 3.52 -3.00 22.74
CA GLU A 36 2.49 -3.13 23.78
C GLU A 36 1.63 -1.87 23.88
N LYS A 37 2.28 -0.70 23.89
CA LYS A 37 1.60 0.59 23.87
C LYS A 37 0.72 0.77 22.63
N ALA A 38 1.19 0.35 21.46
CA ALA A 38 0.43 0.43 20.22
C ALA A 38 -0.82 -0.47 20.25
N TYR A 39 -0.73 -1.68 20.83
CA TYR A 39 -1.90 -2.51 21.05
C TYR A 39 -2.88 -1.89 22.03
N ASN A 40 -2.41 -1.30 23.13
CA ASN A 40 -3.28 -0.62 24.08
C ASN A 40 -4.03 0.55 23.43
N LEU A 41 -3.37 1.33 22.57
CA LEU A 41 -4.01 2.38 21.77
C LEU A 41 -5.01 1.80 20.76
N SER A 42 -4.67 0.68 20.11
CA SER A 42 -5.59 -0.04 19.21
C SER A 42 -6.86 -0.51 19.94
N LEU A 43 -6.72 -1.04 21.16
CA LEU A 43 -7.86 -1.43 22.02
C LEU A 43 -8.73 -0.23 22.41
N GLN A 44 -8.13 0.95 22.58
CA GLN A 44 -8.83 2.22 22.78
C GLN A 44 -9.39 2.82 21.49
N ARG A 45 -9.26 2.12 20.36
CA ARG A 45 -9.68 2.54 19.01
C ARG A 45 -8.91 3.75 18.46
N ASP A 46 -7.75 4.08 19.03
CA ASP A 46 -6.85 5.13 18.54
C ASP A 46 -5.79 4.55 17.60
N ARG A 47 -6.24 4.14 16.41
CA ARG A 47 -5.36 3.60 15.35
C ARG A 47 -4.31 4.63 14.92
N THR A 48 -4.69 5.90 14.82
CA THR A 48 -3.81 6.95 14.31
C THR A 48 -2.61 7.12 15.23
N GLN A 49 -2.81 7.21 16.55
CA GLN A 49 -1.72 7.32 17.50
C GLN A 49 -0.88 6.03 17.53
N ALA A 50 -1.52 4.86 17.50
CA ALA A 50 -0.82 3.57 17.48
C ALA A 50 0.14 3.47 16.27
N LEU A 51 -0.33 3.82 15.07
CA LEU A 51 0.50 3.80 13.86
C LEU A 51 1.61 4.84 13.90
N ASN A 52 1.36 6.03 14.44
CA ASN A 52 2.38 7.07 14.56
C ASN A 52 3.56 6.65 15.45
N ILE A 53 3.29 6.02 16.60
CA ILE A 53 4.38 5.58 17.49
C ILE A 53 5.17 4.41 16.89
N LEU A 54 4.49 3.49 16.20
CA LEU A 54 5.14 2.37 15.52
C LEU A 54 6.01 2.85 14.36
N SER A 55 5.50 3.73 13.50
CA SER A 55 6.27 4.30 12.41
C SER A 55 7.48 5.11 12.89
N SER A 56 7.32 5.87 13.96
CA SER A 56 8.44 6.60 14.59
C SER A 56 9.51 5.65 15.14
N ALA A 57 9.10 4.52 15.72
CA ALA A 57 10.03 3.51 16.20
C ALA A 57 10.80 2.83 15.07
N ILE A 58 10.11 2.48 13.97
CA ILE A 58 10.71 1.88 12.77
C ILE A 58 11.79 2.77 12.17
N GLN A 59 11.60 4.10 12.17
CA GLN A 59 12.59 5.04 11.64
C GLN A 59 13.88 5.11 12.48
N ARG A 60 13.81 4.80 13.78
CA ARG A 60 14.93 4.90 14.71
C ARG A 60 15.62 3.56 14.95
N GLU A 61 14.91 2.45 14.73
CA GLU A 61 15.41 1.11 14.97
C GLU A 61 16.34 0.64 13.83
N THR A 62 17.50 0.11 14.20
CA THR A 62 18.52 -0.37 13.25
C THR A 62 18.56 -1.89 13.15
N ARG A 63 18.03 -2.60 14.15
CA ARG A 63 18.04 -4.07 14.19
C ARG A 63 16.99 -4.63 13.24
N PRO A 64 17.38 -5.44 12.23
CA PRO A 64 16.44 -5.94 11.23
C PRO A 64 15.27 -6.75 11.82
N GLN A 65 15.52 -7.55 12.85
CA GLN A 65 14.48 -8.34 13.52
C GLN A 65 13.44 -7.46 14.22
N ALA A 66 13.87 -6.41 14.92
CA ALA A 66 12.96 -5.48 15.60
C ALA A 66 12.16 -4.66 14.60
N VAL A 67 12.78 -4.21 13.50
CA VAL A 67 12.06 -3.55 12.39
C VAL A 67 11.00 -4.47 11.78
N ALA A 68 11.33 -5.75 11.57
CA ALA A 68 10.38 -6.72 11.03
C ALA A 68 9.18 -6.92 11.96
N GLU A 69 9.41 -7.02 13.27
CA GLU A 69 8.36 -7.16 14.28
C GLU A 69 7.48 -5.91 14.36
N LEU A 70 8.07 -4.71 14.40
CA LEU A 70 7.32 -3.45 14.37
C LEU A 70 6.46 -3.31 13.10
N LYS A 71 7.00 -3.66 11.93
CA LYS A 71 6.26 -3.65 10.66
C LYS A 71 5.10 -4.65 10.67
N LYS A 72 5.29 -5.82 11.29
CA LYS A 72 4.22 -6.80 11.49
C LYS A 72 3.11 -6.21 12.36
N THR A 73 3.43 -5.58 13.49
CA THR A 73 2.44 -4.91 14.34
C THR A 73 1.72 -3.78 13.60
N VAL A 74 2.42 -2.99 12.78
CA VAL A 74 1.78 -1.98 11.91
C VAL A 74 0.74 -2.62 11.00
N SER A 75 1.06 -3.74 10.36
CA SER A 75 0.11 -4.48 9.53
C SER A 75 -1.11 -4.92 10.33
N GLU A 76 -0.93 -5.49 11.52
CA GLU A 76 -2.04 -5.95 12.36
C GLU A 76 -2.96 -4.80 12.80
N VAL A 77 -2.38 -3.70 13.31
CA VAL A 77 -3.13 -2.53 13.80
C VAL A 77 -3.83 -1.76 12.68
N SER A 78 -3.22 -1.66 11.51
CA SER A 78 -3.79 -0.94 10.37
C SER A 78 -4.94 -1.68 9.69
N ASN A 79 -4.97 -3.02 9.78
CA ASN A 79 -5.96 -3.87 9.09
C ASN A 79 -7.12 -4.34 9.98
N ILE A 80 -6.97 -4.35 11.31
CA ILE A 80 -8.06 -4.76 12.20
C ILE A 80 -9.25 -3.79 12.13
N PHE A 81 -10.47 -4.34 12.13
CA PHE A 81 -11.71 -3.58 12.25
C PHE A 81 -12.08 -3.42 13.73
N PHE A 82 -12.46 -2.21 14.13
CA PHE A 82 -12.92 -1.92 15.49
C PHE A 82 -14.45 -1.94 15.63
N SER A 83 -15.16 -2.04 14.51
CA SER A 83 -16.61 -2.09 14.45
C SER A 83 -17.10 -3.18 13.50
N ASP A 84 -17.92 -4.10 14.00
CA ASP A 84 -18.60 -5.13 13.19
C ASP A 84 -19.43 -4.51 12.06
N LYS A 85 -20.07 -3.36 12.33
CA LYS A 85 -20.83 -2.61 11.32
C LYS A 85 -19.92 -2.12 10.19
N SER A 86 -18.74 -1.59 10.54
CA SER A 86 -17.75 -1.13 9.56
C SER A 86 -17.26 -2.30 8.70
N GLN A 87 -16.95 -3.43 9.34
CA GLN A 87 -16.53 -4.65 8.64
C GLN A 87 -17.63 -5.16 7.68
N GLN A 88 -18.88 -5.24 8.14
CA GLN A 88 -20.00 -5.69 7.31
C GLN A 88 -20.22 -4.78 6.08
N LEU A 89 -20.13 -3.46 6.27
CA LEU A 89 -20.24 -2.49 5.18
C LEU A 89 -19.09 -2.66 4.18
N TYR A 90 -17.86 -2.82 4.66
CA TYR A 90 -16.69 -3.09 3.83
C TYR A 90 -16.87 -4.38 3.02
N GLU A 91 -17.23 -5.49 3.66
CA GLU A 91 -17.44 -6.78 3.00
C GLU A 91 -18.55 -6.73 1.94
N THR A 92 -19.64 -6.03 2.25
CA THR A 92 -20.72 -5.76 1.30
C THR A 92 -20.19 -4.98 0.08
N GLY A 93 -19.42 -3.91 0.31
CA GLY A 93 -18.80 -3.15 -0.76
C GLY A 93 -17.89 -3.99 -1.65
N VAL A 94 -17.01 -4.80 -1.06
CA VAL A 94 -16.13 -5.74 -1.79
C VAL A 94 -16.93 -6.71 -2.65
N SER A 95 -18.04 -7.24 -2.13
CA SER A 95 -18.92 -8.17 -2.89
C SER A 95 -19.58 -7.52 -4.11
N LEU A 96 -19.89 -6.22 -4.04
CA LEU A 96 -20.58 -5.48 -5.08
C LEU A 96 -19.65 -5.01 -6.19
N ARG A 97 -18.34 -4.92 -5.92
CA ARG A 97 -17.31 -4.34 -6.81
C ARG A 97 -17.40 -4.77 -8.28
N LYS A 98 -17.67 -6.06 -8.54
CA LYS A 98 -17.77 -6.59 -9.91
C LYS A 98 -19.06 -6.15 -10.61
N ALA A 99 -20.16 -6.17 -9.87
CA ALA A 99 -21.52 -6.00 -10.40
C ALA A 99 -21.93 -4.51 -10.47
N ASP A 100 -21.66 -3.76 -9.40
CA ASP A 100 -22.03 -2.36 -9.27
C ASP A 100 -20.96 -1.61 -8.46
N VAL A 101 -20.08 -0.91 -9.18
CA VAL A 101 -19.02 -0.11 -8.58
C VAL A 101 -19.55 1.10 -7.81
N ASN A 102 -20.71 1.64 -8.19
CA ASN A 102 -21.27 2.80 -7.49
C ASN A 102 -21.78 2.38 -6.12
N GLN A 103 -22.59 1.33 -6.06
CA GLN A 103 -23.07 0.79 -4.79
C GLN A 103 -21.91 0.26 -3.93
N ALA A 104 -20.90 -0.36 -4.54
CA ALA A 104 -19.69 -0.77 -3.82
C ALA A 104 -19.01 0.42 -3.14
N LEU A 105 -18.82 1.53 -3.87
CA LEU A 105 -18.20 2.74 -3.35
C LEU A 105 -19.04 3.38 -2.24
N ASP A 106 -20.37 3.39 -2.37
CA ASP A 106 -21.25 3.91 -1.33
C ASP A 106 -21.08 3.13 -0.01
N LYS A 107 -21.05 1.79 -0.08
CA LYS A 107 -20.87 0.93 1.10
C LYS A 107 -19.50 1.09 1.73
N VAL A 108 -18.43 1.13 0.94
CA VAL A 108 -17.08 1.39 1.47
C VAL A 108 -16.97 2.80 2.05
N SER A 109 -17.65 3.79 1.48
CA SER A 109 -17.70 5.16 2.01
C SER A 109 -18.49 5.27 3.32
N GLU A 110 -19.52 4.45 3.51
CA GLU A 110 -20.19 4.29 4.81
C GLU A 110 -19.25 3.67 5.85
N ALA A 111 -18.48 2.64 5.48
CA ALA A 111 -17.47 2.04 6.36
C ALA A 111 -16.37 3.04 6.75
N ALA A 112 -15.88 3.83 5.79
CA ALA A 112 -14.87 4.87 6.00
C ALA A 112 -15.34 5.99 6.94
N ARG A 113 -16.66 6.26 7.02
CA ARG A 113 -17.20 7.19 8.02
C ARG A 113 -17.11 6.66 9.45
N ILE A 114 -17.10 5.34 9.63
CA ILE A 114 -16.97 4.69 10.94
C ILE A 114 -15.49 4.51 11.29
N GLU A 115 -14.68 4.04 10.34
CA GLU A 115 -13.25 3.78 10.53
C GLU A 115 -12.40 4.44 9.41
N PRO A 116 -12.21 5.77 9.47
CA PRO A 116 -11.58 6.53 8.38
C PRO A 116 -10.10 6.21 8.16
N ASP A 117 -9.46 5.54 9.13
CA ASP A 117 -8.03 5.21 9.10
C ASP A 117 -7.75 3.71 8.96
N ASN A 118 -8.78 2.88 8.72
CA ASN A 118 -8.59 1.45 8.44
C ASN A 118 -8.08 1.24 7.01
N PHE A 119 -6.95 0.54 6.86
CA PHE A 119 -6.25 0.43 5.57
C PHE A 119 -7.07 -0.34 4.53
N PRO A 120 -7.67 -1.51 4.83
CA PRO A 120 -8.56 -2.22 3.90
C PRO A 120 -9.64 -1.31 3.30
N ILE A 121 -10.32 -0.52 4.13
CA ILE A 121 -11.35 0.41 3.69
C ILE A 121 -10.76 1.49 2.77
N VAL A 122 -9.67 2.14 3.18
CA VAL A 122 -9.02 3.22 2.41
C VAL A 122 -8.55 2.72 1.04
N ILE A 123 -7.89 1.56 1.02
CA ILE A 123 -7.38 0.94 -0.19
C ILE A 123 -8.52 0.56 -1.15
N GLU A 124 -9.57 -0.09 -0.64
CA GLU A 124 -10.69 -0.49 -1.48
C GLU A 124 -11.44 0.72 -2.02
N MET A 125 -11.62 1.77 -1.20
CA MET A 125 -12.24 3.02 -1.64
C MET A 125 -11.46 3.64 -2.81
N ALA A 126 -10.13 3.71 -2.68
CA ALA A 126 -9.27 4.23 -3.74
C ALA A 126 -9.32 3.37 -5.01
N ARG A 127 -9.30 2.04 -4.89
CA ARG A 127 -9.40 1.12 -6.04
C ARG A 127 -10.75 1.22 -6.75
N LEU A 128 -11.84 1.41 -6.00
CA LEU A 128 -13.17 1.67 -6.56
C LEU A 128 -13.23 3.01 -7.30
N MET A 129 -12.63 4.07 -6.75
CA MET A 129 -12.51 5.35 -7.44
C MET A 129 -11.70 5.23 -8.75
N ILE A 130 -10.58 4.52 -8.73
CA ILE A 130 -9.78 4.23 -9.94
C ILE A 130 -10.61 3.45 -10.97
N ALA A 131 -11.37 2.45 -10.54
CA ALA A 131 -12.26 1.68 -11.41
C ALA A 131 -13.36 2.52 -12.08
N LYS A 132 -13.76 3.64 -11.46
CA LYS A 132 -14.69 4.63 -12.05
C LYS A 132 -14.01 5.66 -12.95
N GLY A 133 -12.67 5.65 -13.02
CA GLY A 133 -11.88 6.68 -13.68
C GLY A 133 -11.59 7.91 -12.83
N ASP A 134 -12.04 7.98 -11.56
CA ASP A 134 -11.70 9.07 -10.65
C ASP A 134 -10.36 8.82 -9.95
N CYS A 135 -9.31 8.84 -10.76
CA CYS A 135 -7.97 8.47 -10.31
C CYS A 135 -7.31 9.54 -9.46
N LYS A 136 -7.78 10.79 -9.55
CA LYS A 136 -7.33 11.88 -8.66
C LYS A 136 -7.89 11.67 -7.25
N ALA A 137 -9.18 11.36 -7.10
CA ALA A 137 -9.75 11.07 -5.78
C ALA A 137 -9.15 9.79 -5.18
N GLY A 138 -8.92 8.76 -5.99
CA GLY A 138 -8.21 7.55 -5.53
C GLY A 138 -6.80 7.84 -5.00
N LEU A 139 -6.06 8.74 -5.65
CA LEU A 139 -4.73 9.16 -5.20
C LEU A 139 -4.77 9.93 -3.88
N GLU A 140 -5.69 10.89 -3.72
CA GLU A 140 -5.81 11.67 -2.48
C GLU A 140 -6.28 10.80 -1.31
N THR A 141 -7.09 9.77 -1.57
CA THR A 141 -7.62 8.85 -0.56
C THR A 141 -6.52 8.13 0.23
N VAL A 142 -5.46 7.66 -0.43
CA VAL A 142 -4.37 6.90 0.22
C VAL A 142 -3.27 7.78 0.83
N LYS A 143 -3.29 9.08 0.53
CA LYS A 143 -2.20 10.01 0.84
C LYS A 143 -1.95 10.15 2.34
N LYS A 144 -3.02 10.25 3.14
CA LYS A 144 -2.91 10.39 4.60
C LYS A 144 -2.21 9.18 5.20
N GLN A 145 -2.61 7.97 4.82
CA GLN A 145 -2.05 6.73 5.38
C GLN A 145 -0.59 6.53 4.94
N LEU A 146 -0.22 6.93 3.72
CA LEU A 146 1.18 6.89 3.26
C LEU A 146 2.10 7.87 4.00
N LEU A 147 1.58 8.99 4.52
CA LEU A 147 2.37 9.89 5.37
C LEU A 147 2.73 9.23 6.71
N VAL A 148 1.81 8.42 7.25
CA VAL A 148 2.01 7.72 8.53
C VAL A 148 2.82 6.44 8.33
N VAL A 149 2.49 5.63 7.32
CA VAL A 149 3.11 4.34 7.04
C VAL A 149 3.69 4.34 5.61
N PRO A 150 4.85 4.97 5.39
CA PRO A 150 5.43 5.17 4.06
C PRO A 150 6.04 3.90 3.45
N PHE A 151 5.96 2.76 4.13
CA PHE A 151 6.53 1.48 3.70
C PHE A 151 5.49 0.41 3.39
N ASP A 152 4.20 0.67 3.63
CA ASP A 152 3.14 -0.28 3.31
C ASP A 152 3.03 -0.47 1.79
N GLU A 153 3.16 -1.72 1.35
CA GLU A 153 3.23 -2.00 -0.09
C GLU A 153 1.87 -1.91 -0.78
N ASP A 154 0.79 -2.29 -0.12
CA ASP A 154 -0.56 -2.23 -0.71
C ASP A 154 -1.01 -0.79 -0.92
N LEU A 155 -0.71 0.10 0.04
CA LEU A 155 -0.91 1.54 -0.13
C LEU A 155 -0.07 2.11 -1.27
N LYS A 156 1.22 1.72 -1.37
CA LYS A 156 2.09 2.14 -2.48
C LYS A 156 1.60 1.64 -3.82
N LEU A 157 1.18 0.38 -3.92
CA LEU A 157 0.61 -0.17 -5.14
C LEU A 157 -0.65 0.59 -5.52
N THR A 158 -1.52 0.90 -4.56
CA THR A 158 -2.76 1.65 -4.82
C THR A 158 -2.47 3.09 -5.28
N GLN A 159 -1.47 3.75 -4.67
CA GLN A 159 -0.95 5.03 -5.15
C GLN A 159 -0.42 4.93 -6.58
N ALA A 160 0.37 3.89 -6.88
CA ALA A 160 0.93 3.66 -8.20
C ALA A 160 -0.16 3.37 -9.26
N GLN A 161 -1.20 2.61 -8.91
CA GLN A 161 -2.38 2.39 -9.75
C GLN A 161 -3.08 3.72 -10.07
N ALA A 162 -3.27 4.59 -9.08
CA ALA A 162 -3.89 5.90 -9.28
C ALA A 162 -3.04 6.84 -10.15
N LEU A 163 -1.71 6.78 -10.02
CA LEU A 163 -0.76 7.54 -10.84
C LEU A 163 -0.71 7.03 -12.28
N ALA A 164 -0.68 5.71 -12.47
CA ALA A 164 -0.72 5.06 -13.77
C ALA A 164 -2.02 5.37 -14.53
N CYS A 165 -3.16 5.35 -13.84
CA CYS A 165 -4.43 5.79 -14.43
C CYS A 165 -4.41 7.25 -14.90
N GLN A 166 -3.67 8.13 -14.21
CA GLN A 166 -3.47 9.52 -14.62
C GLN A 166 -2.32 9.71 -15.62
N THR A 167 -1.66 8.63 -16.06
CA THR A 167 -0.44 8.66 -16.89
C THR A 167 0.71 9.50 -16.30
N LYS A 168 0.74 9.65 -14.96
CA LYS A 168 1.78 10.38 -14.21
C LYS A 168 3.01 9.50 -13.96
N TRP A 169 3.70 9.16 -15.06
CA TRP A 169 4.83 8.24 -15.04
C TRP A 169 6.04 8.68 -14.20
N PRO A 170 6.42 9.98 -14.15
CA PRO A 170 7.51 10.43 -13.29
C PRO A 170 7.24 10.20 -11.80
N GLU A 171 6.03 10.50 -11.33
CA GLU A 171 5.61 10.27 -9.95
C GLU A 171 5.44 8.79 -9.65
N TYR A 172 4.87 8.03 -10.59
CA TYR A 172 4.79 6.58 -10.49
C TYR A 172 6.19 5.95 -10.31
N GLN A 173 7.19 6.41 -11.08
CA GLN A 173 8.56 5.89 -10.98
C GLN A 173 9.15 6.10 -9.59
N LYS A 174 8.92 7.27 -8.98
CA LYS A 174 9.36 7.55 -7.60
C LYS A 174 8.78 6.56 -6.60
N VAL A 175 7.53 6.12 -6.78
CA VAL A 175 6.92 5.11 -5.91
C VAL A 175 7.54 3.74 -6.18
N TYR A 176 7.62 3.35 -7.45
CA TYR A 176 8.16 2.06 -7.90
C TYR A 176 9.58 1.81 -7.38
N ASP A 177 10.45 2.83 -7.43
CA ASP A 177 11.85 2.73 -6.98
C ASP A 177 11.99 2.45 -5.46
N THR A 178 10.93 2.67 -4.68
CA THR A 178 10.92 2.39 -3.24
C THR A 178 10.47 0.96 -2.89
N VAL A 179 10.15 0.14 -3.90
CA VAL A 179 9.59 -1.20 -3.72
C VAL A 179 10.51 -2.26 -4.34
N ALA A 180 10.79 -3.32 -3.57
CA ALA A 180 11.56 -4.46 -4.07
C ALA A 180 10.68 -5.42 -4.89
N VAL A 181 10.18 -4.96 -6.05
CA VAL A 181 9.13 -5.63 -6.85
C VAL A 181 9.42 -7.10 -7.13
N LYS A 182 10.67 -7.49 -7.44
CA LYS A 182 11.03 -8.89 -7.73
C LYS A 182 10.83 -9.87 -6.56
N LYS A 183 10.73 -9.36 -5.33
CA LYS A 183 10.52 -10.16 -4.11
C LYS A 183 9.11 -9.97 -3.54
N SER A 184 8.30 -9.14 -4.19
CA SER A 184 6.98 -8.76 -3.71
C SER A 184 5.94 -9.84 -4.01
N PRO A 185 5.02 -10.14 -3.08
CA PRO A 185 3.83 -10.96 -3.37
C PRO A 185 2.88 -10.30 -4.38
N LEU A 186 3.02 -8.99 -4.57
CA LEU A 186 2.25 -8.15 -5.49
C LEU A 186 2.95 -7.95 -6.85
N GLN A 187 4.06 -8.63 -7.12
CA GLN A 187 4.90 -8.42 -8.31
C GLN A 187 4.13 -8.39 -9.64
N LYS A 188 3.11 -9.22 -9.81
CA LYS A 188 2.32 -9.29 -11.05
C LYS A 188 1.53 -8.00 -11.30
N TYR A 189 1.04 -7.35 -10.25
CA TYR A 189 0.32 -6.09 -10.38
C TYR A 189 1.28 -4.95 -10.73
N TRP A 190 2.48 -4.95 -10.13
CA TRP A 190 3.55 -4.03 -10.52
C TRP A 190 3.97 -4.21 -11.99
N TYR A 191 4.15 -5.46 -12.45
CA TYR A 191 4.49 -5.72 -13.85
C TYR A 191 3.37 -5.31 -14.82
N ALA A 192 2.10 -5.47 -14.45
CA ALA A 192 0.99 -4.96 -15.26
C ALA A 192 1.07 -3.43 -15.46
N LEU A 193 1.38 -2.68 -14.39
CA LEU A 193 1.57 -1.22 -14.47
C LEU A 193 2.81 -0.83 -15.29
N GLU A 194 3.92 -1.57 -15.17
CA GLU A 194 5.11 -1.35 -16.00
C GLU A 194 4.85 -1.65 -17.47
N VAL A 195 4.03 -2.66 -17.81
CA VAL A 195 3.62 -2.91 -19.21
C VAL A 195 2.84 -1.72 -19.75
N GLN A 196 1.86 -1.21 -18.99
CA GLN A 196 1.12 -0.01 -19.37
C GLN A 196 2.05 1.18 -19.59
N LYS A 197 2.93 1.46 -18.62
CA LYS A 197 3.88 2.58 -18.69
C LYS A 197 4.74 2.52 -19.95
N PHE A 198 5.38 1.39 -20.23
CA PHE A 198 6.27 1.29 -21.39
C PHE A 198 5.53 1.27 -22.71
N LEU A 199 4.28 0.80 -22.72
CA LEU A 199 3.40 0.91 -23.87
C LEU A 199 3.07 2.38 -24.16
N ASP A 200 2.68 3.15 -23.15
CA ASP A 200 2.34 4.57 -23.28
C ASP A 200 3.56 5.44 -23.64
N LEU A 201 4.74 5.06 -23.17
CA LEU A 201 6.03 5.69 -23.53
C LEU A 201 6.58 5.20 -24.89
N ASN A 202 5.85 4.35 -25.62
CA ASN A 202 6.26 3.78 -26.89
C ASN A 202 7.66 3.14 -26.86
N ASN A 203 7.96 2.39 -25.79
CA ASN A 203 9.22 1.65 -25.62
C ASN A 203 8.99 0.15 -25.85
N PRO A 204 9.08 -0.35 -27.09
CA PRO A 204 8.69 -1.72 -27.43
C PRO A 204 9.59 -2.77 -26.78
N LEU A 205 10.89 -2.49 -26.63
CA LEU A 205 11.84 -3.42 -26.00
C LEU A 205 11.47 -3.67 -24.54
N LYS A 206 11.27 -2.59 -23.77
CA LYS A 206 10.89 -2.68 -22.36
C LYS A 206 9.48 -3.22 -22.19
N THR A 207 8.55 -2.88 -23.08
CA THR A 207 7.20 -3.43 -23.08
C THR A 207 7.23 -4.96 -23.19
N GLN A 208 7.99 -5.52 -24.13
CA GLN A 208 8.09 -6.97 -24.32
C GLN A 208 8.81 -7.67 -23.16
N GLU A 209 9.89 -7.07 -22.63
CA GLU A 209 10.60 -7.58 -21.45
C GLU A 209 9.64 -7.72 -20.25
N THR A 210 8.92 -6.64 -19.92
CA THR A 210 7.99 -6.61 -18.78
C THR A 210 6.78 -7.52 -19.02
N LEU A 211 6.26 -7.61 -20.26
CA LEU A 211 5.19 -8.54 -20.58
C LEU A 211 5.60 -10.00 -20.33
N GLY A 212 6.84 -10.36 -20.66
CA GLY A 212 7.41 -11.66 -20.32
C GLY A 212 7.50 -11.90 -18.81
N LEU A 213 7.85 -10.87 -18.02
CA LEU A 213 7.86 -10.95 -16.56
C LEU A 213 6.44 -11.12 -15.98
N LEU A 214 5.45 -10.38 -16.50
CA LEU A 214 4.05 -10.50 -16.10
C LEU A 214 3.53 -11.92 -16.31
N LYS A 215 3.80 -12.50 -17.50
CA LYS A 215 3.41 -13.88 -17.81
C LYS A 215 4.05 -14.89 -16.86
N LYS A 216 5.35 -14.76 -16.60
CA LYS A 216 6.07 -15.65 -15.67
C LYS A 216 5.61 -15.50 -14.21
N ALA A 217 5.17 -14.30 -13.82
CA ALA A 217 4.72 -14.04 -12.46
C ALA A 217 3.41 -14.75 -12.14
N ASP A 218 2.47 -14.82 -13.08
CA ASP A 218 1.24 -15.60 -12.97
C ASP A 218 0.57 -15.80 -14.35
N GLU A 219 0.64 -17.01 -14.89
CA GLU A 219 0.05 -17.35 -16.20
C GLU A 219 -1.48 -17.40 -16.19
N LYS A 220 -2.10 -17.50 -15.01
CA LYS A 220 -3.56 -17.57 -14.85
C LYS A 220 -4.17 -16.20 -14.60
N TYR A 221 -3.34 -15.17 -14.47
CA TYR A 221 -3.80 -13.81 -14.22
C TYR A 221 -4.57 -13.24 -15.42
N PRO A 222 -5.88 -12.91 -15.30
CA PRO A 222 -6.69 -12.53 -16.46
C PRO A 222 -6.14 -11.32 -17.23
N GLU A 223 -5.68 -10.27 -16.54
CA GLU A 223 -5.15 -9.07 -17.20
C GLU A 223 -3.83 -9.34 -17.94
N SER A 224 -3.15 -10.45 -17.69
CA SER A 224 -2.01 -10.88 -18.51
C SER A 224 -2.43 -11.13 -19.96
N PHE A 225 -3.62 -11.70 -20.19
CA PHE A 225 -4.16 -11.91 -21.54
C PHE A 225 -4.53 -10.59 -22.22
N TYR A 226 -5.13 -9.66 -21.46
CA TYR A 226 -5.42 -8.31 -21.94
C TYR A 226 -4.14 -7.61 -22.41
N TRP A 227 -3.10 -7.59 -21.59
CA TRP A 227 -1.85 -6.92 -21.93
C TRP A 227 -1.12 -7.57 -23.12
N GLN A 228 -1.15 -8.91 -23.23
CA GLN A 228 -0.60 -9.60 -24.41
C GLN A 228 -1.33 -9.21 -25.71
N TRP A 229 -2.65 -9.11 -25.65
CA TRP A 229 -3.45 -8.64 -26.78
C TRP A 229 -3.16 -7.17 -27.10
N LYS A 230 -3.21 -6.29 -26.09
CA LYS A 230 -3.04 -4.83 -26.26
C LYS A 230 -1.68 -4.47 -26.85
N VAL A 231 -0.62 -5.14 -26.40
CA VAL A 231 0.74 -4.97 -26.92
C VAL A 231 0.88 -5.48 -28.36
N ALA A 232 0.23 -6.59 -28.71
CA ALA A 232 0.24 -7.05 -30.11
C ALA A 232 -0.52 -6.05 -31.01
N HIS A 233 -1.69 -5.61 -30.54
CA HIS A 233 -2.53 -4.66 -31.26
C HIS A 233 -1.82 -3.31 -31.48
N SER A 234 -1.09 -2.77 -30.50
CA SER A 234 -0.30 -1.54 -30.68
C SER A 234 0.81 -1.68 -31.73
N GLN A 235 1.28 -2.90 -31.97
CA GLN A 235 2.26 -3.24 -33.01
C GLN A 235 1.61 -3.54 -34.37
N LYS A 236 0.31 -3.27 -34.53
CA LYS A 236 -0.50 -3.65 -35.70
C LYS A 236 -0.48 -5.15 -35.98
N ARG A 237 -0.21 -5.97 -34.95
CA ARG A 237 -0.28 -7.43 -35.03
C ARG A 237 -1.62 -7.87 -34.43
N MET A 238 -2.21 -8.88 -35.04
CA MET A 238 -3.42 -9.49 -34.50
C MET A 238 -3.02 -10.59 -33.51
N ASN A 239 -3.63 -10.57 -32.33
CA ASN A 239 -3.48 -11.64 -31.35
C ASN A 239 -4.86 -12.05 -30.83
N THR A 240 -5.67 -12.58 -31.75
CA THR A 240 -7.06 -12.97 -31.52
C THR A 240 -7.17 -14.07 -30.45
N GLU A 241 -6.17 -14.95 -30.37
CA GLU A 241 -6.10 -15.99 -29.33
C GLU A 241 -6.10 -15.40 -27.92
N GLN A 242 -5.22 -14.41 -27.65
CA GLN A 242 -5.15 -13.80 -26.32
C GLN A 242 -6.37 -12.91 -26.02
N ALA A 243 -6.92 -12.26 -27.04
CA ALA A 243 -8.19 -11.53 -26.91
C ALA A 243 -9.35 -12.45 -26.49
N GLN A 244 -9.51 -13.58 -27.19
CA GLN A 244 -10.53 -14.59 -26.87
C GLN A 244 -10.30 -15.17 -25.47
N LYS A 245 -9.05 -15.52 -25.12
CA LYS A 245 -8.71 -15.98 -23.77
C LYS A 245 -9.12 -14.97 -22.70
N TYR A 246 -8.79 -13.69 -22.88
CA TYR A 246 -9.20 -12.64 -21.94
C TYR A 246 -10.72 -12.61 -21.75
N VAL A 247 -11.48 -12.53 -22.85
CA VAL A 247 -12.95 -12.46 -22.81
C VAL A 247 -13.55 -13.71 -22.15
N MET A 248 -13.11 -14.90 -22.54
CA MET A 248 -13.59 -16.16 -21.96
C MET A 248 -13.26 -16.27 -20.47
N THR A 249 -12.02 -15.97 -20.08
CA THR A 249 -11.59 -15.99 -18.68
C THR A 249 -12.40 -15.01 -17.84
N CYS A 250 -12.63 -13.79 -18.34
CA CYS A 250 -13.34 -12.77 -17.58
C CYS A 250 -14.85 -13.01 -17.48
N LYS A 251 -15.48 -13.54 -18.54
CA LYS A 251 -16.90 -13.93 -18.48
C LYS A 251 -17.14 -15.11 -17.54
N ASN A 252 -16.20 -16.05 -17.47
CA ASN A 252 -16.30 -17.26 -16.67
C ASN A 252 -15.51 -17.20 -15.35
N ILE A 253 -15.05 -16.03 -14.92
CA ILE A 253 -14.23 -15.91 -13.71
C ILE A 253 -15.03 -16.31 -12.46
N SER A 254 -14.55 -17.33 -11.75
CA SER A 254 -15.16 -17.78 -10.49
C SER A 254 -15.01 -16.73 -9.39
N ALA A 255 -15.86 -16.79 -8.36
CA ALA A 255 -15.76 -15.89 -7.21
C ALA A 255 -14.40 -15.99 -6.48
N ASN A 256 -13.80 -17.19 -6.46
CA ASN A 256 -12.48 -17.40 -5.84
C ASN A 256 -11.36 -16.77 -6.66
N GLN A 257 -11.36 -16.96 -7.98
CA GLN A 257 -10.40 -16.30 -8.86
C GLN A 257 -10.56 -14.78 -8.85
N TYR A 258 -11.80 -14.28 -8.81
CA TYR A 258 -12.05 -12.86 -8.71
C TYR A 258 -11.43 -12.28 -7.44
N ARG A 259 -11.70 -12.90 -6.28
CA ARG A 259 -11.10 -12.50 -4.98
C ARG A 259 -9.57 -12.56 -4.99
N GLN A 260 -8.97 -13.56 -5.65
CA GLN A 260 -7.52 -13.66 -5.79
C GLN A 260 -6.92 -12.46 -6.54
N TYR A 261 -7.62 -11.93 -7.54
CA TYR A 261 -7.10 -10.92 -8.46
C TYR A 261 -7.68 -9.51 -8.26
N MET A 262 -8.61 -9.32 -7.33
CA MET A 262 -9.29 -8.04 -7.08
C MET A 262 -8.36 -6.94 -6.54
N ILE A 263 -7.07 -7.19 -6.37
CA ILE A 263 -6.11 -6.11 -6.14
C ILE A 263 -5.99 -5.21 -7.38
N ASP A 264 -6.22 -5.73 -8.59
CA ASP A 264 -6.26 -4.92 -9.80
C ASP A 264 -7.62 -4.21 -9.96
N PRO A 265 -7.68 -2.86 -9.92
CA PRO A 265 -8.91 -2.09 -10.08
C PRO A 265 -9.61 -2.32 -11.43
N MET A 266 -8.85 -2.71 -12.45
CA MET A 266 -9.31 -2.91 -13.83
C MET A 266 -9.59 -4.37 -14.18
N LEU A 267 -9.49 -5.30 -13.21
CA LEU A 267 -9.79 -6.72 -13.41
C LEU A 267 -11.10 -6.92 -14.17
N CYS A 268 -10.99 -7.48 -15.37
CA CYS A 268 -12.09 -7.82 -16.27
C CYS A 268 -13.00 -6.66 -16.69
N ARG A 269 -12.56 -5.41 -16.53
CA ARG A 269 -13.35 -4.22 -16.90
C ARG A 269 -13.26 -3.88 -18.38
N ARG A 270 -12.29 -4.45 -19.09
CA ARG A 270 -12.00 -4.13 -20.50
C ARG A 270 -12.58 -5.14 -21.48
N VAL A 271 -13.50 -6.00 -21.02
CA VAL A 271 -14.13 -7.03 -21.87
C VAL A 271 -14.85 -6.40 -23.06
N LEU A 272 -15.61 -5.33 -22.85
CA LEU A 272 -16.35 -4.66 -23.93
C LEU A 272 -15.42 -4.04 -24.99
N GLU A 273 -14.29 -3.47 -24.57
CA GLU A 273 -13.24 -2.96 -25.49
C GLU A 273 -12.76 -4.10 -26.40
N VAL A 274 -12.34 -5.21 -25.79
CA VAL A 274 -11.77 -6.35 -26.52
C VAL A 274 -12.81 -7.01 -27.44
N GLU A 275 -14.06 -7.14 -26.98
CA GLU A 275 -15.14 -7.71 -27.81
C GLU A 275 -15.53 -6.82 -28.98
N GLY A 276 -15.54 -5.50 -28.80
CA GLY A 276 -15.81 -4.55 -29.89
C GLY A 276 -14.78 -4.68 -31.01
N GLU A 277 -13.50 -4.72 -30.64
CA GLU A 277 -12.39 -4.92 -31.58
C GLU A 277 -12.49 -6.27 -32.30
N LEU A 278 -12.75 -7.37 -31.58
CA LEU A 278 -12.91 -8.70 -32.18
C LEU A 278 -14.06 -8.76 -33.20
N LYS A 279 -15.18 -8.06 -32.95
CA LYS A 279 -16.30 -8.00 -33.89
C LYS A 279 -15.99 -7.15 -35.12
N GLY A 280 -15.29 -6.03 -34.94
CA GLY A 280 -14.83 -5.19 -36.05
C GLY A 280 -13.91 -5.93 -37.01
N MET A 281 -13.05 -6.82 -36.48
CA MET A 281 -12.17 -7.67 -37.29
C MET A 281 -12.94 -8.70 -38.16
N ASN A 282 -14.07 -9.21 -37.67
CA ASN A 282 -14.90 -10.17 -38.40
C ASN A 282 -15.79 -9.52 -39.46
N GLY A 283 -15.91 -8.18 -39.48
CA GLY A 283 -16.72 -7.42 -40.44
C GLY A 283 -15.95 -6.86 -41.64
N THR A 284 -14.63 -7.09 -41.73
CA THR A 284 -13.75 -6.61 -42.81
C THR A 284 -13.31 -7.70 -43.79
N THR A 285 -14.06 -8.81 -43.88
CA THR A 285 -13.92 -9.79 -44.96
C THR A 285 -15.03 -9.61 -45.98
N GLU A 286 -14.94 -8.55 -46.80
CA GLU A 286 -15.55 -8.45 -48.14
C GLU A 286 -14.60 -7.70 -49.07
#